data_AF-A0A378W943-F1
#
_entry.id   AF-A0A378W943-F1
#
_cell.length_a   1.000
_cell.length_b   1.000
_cell.length_c   1.000
_cell.angle_alpha   90.00
_cell.angle_beta   90.00
_cell.angle_gamma   90.00
#
_symmetry.space_group_name_H-M   'P 1'
#
loop_
_entity.id
_entity.type
_entity.pdbx_description
1 polymer ?
#
loop_
_entity_poly.entity_id
_entity_poly.type
_entity_poly.pdbx_seq_one_letter_code
_entity_poly.pdbx_strand_id
1 'polypeptide(L)'
;MSTYDVAIIGGGPAGLTAAAELAHDSNLNVVVLERESEAGGIPRHSDHPGYGIRDMLTFISGPTYARRLVREATAAGAEIRTATMVTGWAGEKSLELTSPAGREQLDARAVVLATGARERARPARLIPGDRPGGVYTTGQLQNTVHLQRRSVGKRAVVIGAELVSYSAVLTLKHAGCETTLMTSEYPSPESYAVFNLAGRTPLMNVEVATTTRVTRIIGRGVVVGVEIENTRTGRRRIVACDTVVFTGDWIPDHELARTAGLDMDPKSLGPVVDTTLRTSREGVFAIGNLLHPVDTADIAALDGRHVAAQVRRYLSGAATPSEGVRIEAAAPLRWVAPGLLRPGDPAPARHRLLLWTDTLVRIPKVVARQDGTVIGRKTLPWPASPGRVFRVPSSILDKADHRGGAVTLSLG
;
A
#
# COMPACT_ATOMS: atom_id res chain seq x y z
N MET A 1 14.81 21.61 -20.99
CA MET A 1 13.73 21.13 -20.10
C MET A 1 12.71 20.42 -20.96
N SER A 2 12.43 19.15 -20.68
CA SER A 2 11.31 18.43 -21.28
C SER A 2 10.05 18.76 -20.46
N THR A 3 9.06 19.39 -21.09
CA THR A 3 7.78 19.69 -20.46
C THR A 3 6.78 18.59 -20.79
N TYR A 4 6.22 17.96 -19.77
CA TYR A 4 5.13 16.98 -19.88
C TYR A 4 3.80 17.57 -19.40
N ASP A 5 2.69 17.07 -19.90
CA ASP A 5 1.37 17.40 -19.42
C ASP A 5 1.13 16.70 -18.08
N VAL A 6 1.57 15.45 -17.98
CA VAL A 6 1.47 14.65 -16.74
C VAL A 6 2.75 13.89 -16.48
N ALA A 7 3.31 14.08 -15.28
CA ALA A 7 4.35 13.22 -14.73
C ALA A 7 3.76 12.31 -13.64
N ILE A 8 3.94 11.00 -13.79
CA ILE A 8 3.48 9.97 -12.85
C ILE A 8 4.71 9.36 -12.19
N ILE A 9 4.75 9.42 -10.86
CA ILE A 9 5.90 8.99 -10.07
C ILE A 9 5.61 7.60 -9.50
N GLY A 10 6.20 6.57 -10.12
CA GLY A 10 6.03 5.17 -9.76
C GLY A 10 5.37 4.35 -10.88
N GLY A 11 6.07 3.35 -11.40
CA GLY A 11 5.59 2.41 -12.41
C GLY A 11 4.88 1.19 -11.81
N GLY A 12 4.21 1.34 -10.68
CA GLY A 12 3.36 0.30 -10.08
C GLY A 12 1.95 0.25 -10.68
N PRO A 13 1.05 -0.63 -10.18
CA PRO A 13 -0.29 -0.77 -10.73
C PRO A 13 -1.10 0.52 -10.82
N ALA A 14 -1.09 1.34 -9.76
CA ALA A 14 -1.78 2.62 -9.74
C ALA A 14 -1.26 3.58 -10.82
N GLY A 15 0.06 3.75 -10.91
CA GLY A 15 0.70 4.65 -11.85
C GLY A 15 0.55 4.19 -13.30
N LEU A 16 0.74 2.91 -13.59
CA LEU A 16 0.59 2.35 -14.94
C LEU A 16 -0.86 2.43 -15.43
N THR A 17 -1.85 2.17 -14.56
CA THR A 17 -3.26 2.36 -14.94
C THR A 17 -3.59 3.83 -15.18
N ALA A 18 -3.12 4.75 -14.32
CA ALA A 18 -3.29 6.18 -14.58
C ALA A 18 -2.66 6.61 -15.91
N ALA A 19 -1.47 6.09 -16.21
CA ALA A 19 -0.74 6.38 -17.44
C ALA A 19 -1.52 5.91 -18.67
N ALA A 20 -1.99 4.66 -18.68
CA ALA A 20 -2.81 4.12 -19.76
C ALA A 20 -4.07 4.95 -19.96
N GLU A 21 -4.78 5.25 -18.87
CA GLU A 21 -6.02 6.01 -18.92
C GLU A 21 -5.83 7.43 -19.43
N LEU A 22 -4.74 8.11 -19.10
CA LEU A 22 -4.44 9.48 -19.53
C LEU A 22 -3.89 9.55 -20.96
N ALA A 23 -2.95 8.67 -21.30
CA ALA A 23 -2.26 8.68 -22.59
C ALA A 23 -3.17 8.32 -23.78
N HIS A 24 -4.33 7.68 -23.53
CA HIS A 24 -5.37 7.50 -24.54
C HIS A 24 -5.81 8.82 -25.23
N ASP A 25 -5.62 9.96 -24.56
CA ASP A 25 -5.74 11.26 -25.22
C ASP A 25 -4.40 11.62 -25.88
N SER A 26 -4.35 11.51 -27.21
CA SER A 26 -3.13 11.78 -28.00
C SER A 26 -2.63 13.23 -27.90
N ASN A 27 -3.41 14.14 -27.31
CA ASN A 27 -2.99 15.51 -27.05
C ASN A 27 -2.22 15.67 -25.73
N LEU A 28 -2.13 14.62 -24.92
CA LEU A 28 -1.41 14.63 -23.66
C LEU A 28 -0.11 13.84 -23.78
N ASN A 29 1.03 14.48 -23.47
CA ASN A 29 2.28 13.76 -23.28
C ASN A 29 2.42 13.31 -21.80
N VAL A 30 2.38 12.00 -21.59
CA VAL A 30 2.39 11.38 -20.25
C VAL A 30 3.69 10.61 -20.05
N VAL A 31 4.38 10.87 -18.94
CA VAL A 31 5.59 10.14 -18.53
C VAL A 31 5.40 9.44 -17.20
N VAL A 32 5.83 8.18 -17.14
CA VAL A 32 5.97 7.39 -15.92
C VAL A 32 7.44 7.31 -15.55
N LEU A 33 7.78 7.76 -14.35
CA LEU A 33 9.13 7.72 -13.80
C LEU A 33 9.23 6.53 -12.83
N GLU A 34 10.04 5.54 -13.18
CA GLU A 34 10.23 4.31 -12.41
C GLU A 34 11.69 4.17 -11.99
N ARG A 35 11.92 4.02 -10.68
CA ARG A 35 13.27 3.92 -10.11
C ARG A 35 13.94 2.58 -10.42
N GLU A 36 13.16 1.52 -10.56
CA GLU A 36 13.64 0.19 -10.88
C GLU A 36 13.99 0.05 -12.37
N SER A 37 14.77 -0.97 -12.72
CA SER A 37 15.12 -1.30 -14.11
C SER A 37 13.91 -1.71 -14.96
N GLU A 38 12.83 -2.15 -14.33
CA GLU A 38 11.58 -2.56 -14.97
C GLU A 38 10.35 -2.01 -14.23
N ALA A 39 9.39 -1.50 -15.00
CA ALA A 39 8.08 -1.10 -14.49
C ALA A 39 7.18 -2.32 -14.22
N GLY A 40 6.22 -2.14 -13.32
CA GLY A 40 5.26 -3.16 -12.89
C GLY A 40 5.08 -3.25 -11.37
N GLY A 41 5.93 -2.54 -10.60
CA GLY A 41 5.90 -2.53 -9.13
C GLY A 41 6.10 -3.91 -8.49
N ILE A 42 5.62 -4.06 -7.24
CA ILE A 42 5.70 -5.30 -6.45
C ILE A 42 5.11 -6.54 -7.15
N PRO A 43 4.02 -6.48 -7.94
CA PRO A 43 3.51 -7.66 -8.63
C PRO A 43 4.54 -8.41 -9.48
N ARG A 44 5.61 -7.75 -9.98
CA ARG A 44 6.72 -8.43 -10.66
C ARG A 44 7.39 -9.51 -9.82
N HIS A 45 7.36 -9.37 -8.49
CA HIS A 45 8.07 -10.23 -7.54
C HIS A 45 7.17 -11.35 -7.00
N SER A 46 5.85 -11.20 -7.10
CA SER A 46 4.88 -12.08 -6.45
C SER A 46 4.38 -13.17 -7.41
N ASP A 47 5.15 -14.25 -7.54
CA ASP A 47 4.85 -15.35 -8.47
C ASP A 47 3.80 -16.34 -7.94
N HIS A 48 2.59 -15.84 -7.74
CA HIS A 48 1.40 -16.63 -7.39
C HIS A 48 0.15 -15.99 -8.02
N PRO A 49 -0.95 -16.74 -8.20
CA PRO A 49 -2.19 -16.18 -8.76
C PRO A 49 -2.92 -15.28 -7.76
N GLY A 50 -3.94 -14.56 -8.22
CA GLY A 50 -4.75 -13.65 -7.40
C GLY A 50 -4.73 -12.19 -7.83
N TYR A 51 -4.06 -11.89 -8.94
CA TYR A 51 -3.98 -10.54 -9.51
C TYR A 51 -5.02 -10.35 -10.62
N GLY A 52 -5.51 -9.11 -10.75
CA GLY A 52 -6.45 -8.71 -11.80
C GLY A 52 -7.93 -8.96 -11.47
N ILE A 53 -8.28 -9.35 -10.24
CA ILE A 53 -9.64 -9.82 -9.90
C ILE A 53 -10.68 -8.70 -10.04
N ARG A 54 -10.37 -7.49 -9.54
CA ARG A 54 -11.36 -6.41 -9.42
C ARG A 54 -11.31 -5.40 -10.56
N ASP A 55 -10.15 -5.18 -11.13
CA ASP A 55 -9.91 -4.19 -12.19
C ASP A 55 -10.02 -4.80 -13.59
N MET A 56 -9.60 -6.06 -13.76
CA MET A 56 -9.57 -6.76 -15.06
C MET A 56 -10.47 -8.00 -15.12
N LEU A 57 -11.16 -8.35 -14.03
CA LEU A 57 -12.00 -9.55 -13.91
C LEU A 57 -11.27 -10.84 -14.32
N THR A 58 -10.01 -10.97 -13.90
CA THR A 58 -9.15 -12.13 -14.22
C THR A 58 -8.49 -12.71 -12.97
N PHE A 59 -7.77 -13.82 -13.12
CA PHE A 59 -7.06 -14.50 -12.03
C PHE A 59 -5.70 -14.99 -12.54
N ILE A 60 -4.75 -14.06 -12.65
CA ILE A 60 -3.41 -14.30 -13.20
C ILE A 60 -2.33 -14.12 -12.14
N SER A 61 -1.10 -14.51 -12.48
CA SER A 61 0.08 -14.26 -11.63
C SER A 61 0.47 -12.79 -11.61
N GLY A 62 1.13 -12.38 -10.53
CA GLY A 62 1.66 -11.02 -10.38
C GLY A 62 2.51 -10.55 -11.56
N PRO A 63 3.51 -11.33 -12.02
CA PRO A 63 4.35 -10.94 -13.16
C PRO A 63 3.56 -10.78 -14.47
N THR A 64 2.55 -11.62 -14.69
CA THR A 64 1.68 -11.51 -15.88
C THR A 64 0.82 -10.25 -15.82
N TYR A 65 0.30 -9.93 -14.64
CA TYR A 65 -0.46 -8.71 -14.38
C TYR A 65 0.40 -7.45 -14.59
N ALA A 66 1.62 -7.40 -14.02
CA ALA A 66 2.56 -6.31 -14.22
C ALA A 66 2.87 -6.07 -15.69
N ARG A 67 3.27 -7.11 -16.44
CA ARG A 67 3.55 -7.00 -17.88
C ARG A 67 2.34 -6.51 -18.68
N ARG A 68 1.13 -6.91 -18.29
CA ARG A 68 -0.10 -6.47 -18.95
C ARG A 68 -0.31 -4.97 -18.76
N LEU A 69 -0.18 -4.46 -17.54
CA LEU A 69 -0.30 -3.03 -17.27
C LEU A 69 0.76 -2.19 -18.00
N VAL A 70 2.01 -2.66 -18.04
CA VAL A 70 3.08 -1.99 -18.80
C VAL A 70 2.72 -1.92 -20.29
N ARG A 71 2.23 -3.02 -20.88
CA ARG A 71 1.79 -3.04 -22.27
C ARG A 71 0.61 -2.11 -22.52
N GLU A 72 -0.39 -2.09 -21.64
CA GLU A 72 -1.55 -1.21 -21.77
C GLU A 72 -1.14 0.27 -21.72
N ALA A 73 -0.27 0.67 -20.78
CA ALA A 73 0.26 2.03 -20.70
C ALA A 73 1.07 2.43 -21.93
N THR A 74 1.98 1.56 -22.38
CA THR A 74 2.83 1.82 -23.57
C THR A 74 1.98 1.88 -24.85
N ALA A 75 1.02 0.97 -25.02
CA ALA A 75 0.13 0.94 -26.17
C ALA A 75 -0.81 2.15 -26.23
N ALA A 76 -1.14 2.74 -25.07
CA ALA A 76 -1.86 4.01 -24.99
C ALA A 76 -0.99 5.22 -25.36
N GLY A 77 0.34 5.08 -25.43
CA GLY A 77 1.26 6.17 -25.79
C GLY A 77 2.01 6.79 -24.61
N ALA A 78 1.91 6.23 -23.40
CA ALA A 78 2.68 6.72 -22.26
C ALA A 78 4.17 6.39 -22.41
N GLU A 79 5.04 7.37 -22.15
CA GLU A 79 6.48 7.15 -22.03
C GLU A 79 6.79 6.55 -20.65
N ILE A 80 7.56 5.47 -20.59
CA ILE A 80 7.98 4.85 -19.33
C ILE A 80 9.51 4.93 -19.24
N ARG A 81 10.00 5.77 -18.31
CA ARG A 81 11.43 5.95 -18.03
C ARG A 81 11.82 5.15 -16.80
N THR A 82 12.41 3.98 -17.03
CA THR A 82 12.97 3.11 -15.98
C THR A 82 14.34 3.60 -15.52
N ALA A 83 14.84 3.03 -14.43
CA ALA A 83 16.08 3.44 -13.77
C ALA A 83 16.15 4.97 -13.52
N THR A 84 15.00 5.61 -13.34
CA THR A 84 14.86 7.06 -13.21
C THR A 84 14.11 7.34 -11.91
N MET A 85 14.86 7.72 -10.88
CA MET A 85 14.32 8.01 -9.56
C MET A 85 14.02 9.50 -9.43
N VAL A 86 12.81 9.84 -9.01
CA VAL A 86 12.50 11.19 -8.52
C VAL A 86 13.09 11.35 -7.13
N THR A 87 14.04 12.26 -6.99
CA THR A 87 14.79 12.49 -5.74
C THR A 87 14.31 13.72 -4.97
N GLY A 88 13.57 14.62 -5.61
CA GLY A 88 13.12 15.87 -5.00
C GLY A 88 12.23 16.71 -5.89
N TRP A 89 11.96 17.93 -5.43
CA TRP A 89 11.17 18.94 -6.13
C TRP A 89 12.07 20.11 -6.48
N ALA A 90 12.06 20.53 -7.74
CA ALA A 90 12.72 21.75 -8.22
C ALA A 90 11.77 22.96 -8.23
N GLY A 91 10.48 22.75 -7.95
CA GLY A 91 9.44 23.78 -7.89
C GLY A 91 8.06 23.18 -7.57
N GLU A 92 7.00 23.94 -7.80
CA GLU A 92 5.62 23.51 -7.48
C GLU A 92 5.20 22.21 -8.19
N LYS A 93 5.55 22.11 -9.48
CA LYS A 93 5.28 20.95 -10.35
C LYS A 93 6.51 20.57 -11.21
N SER A 94 7.69 20.89 -10.68
CA SER A 94 8.98 20.55 -11.29
C SER A 94 9.72 19.56 -10.40
N LEU A 95 10.30 18.53 -11.00
CA LEU A 95 10.86 17.35 -10.34
C LEU A 95 12.36 17.26 -10.55
N GLU A 96 13.10 16.90 -9.51
CA GLU A 96 14.51 16.52 -9.61
C GLU A 96 14.60 15.01 -9.81
N LEU A 97 15.31 14.58 -10.85
CA LEU A 97 15.45 13.17 -11.21
C LEU A 97 16.93 12.77 -11.18
N THR A 98 17.18 11.51 -10.85
CA THR A 98 18.49 10.86 -10.96
C THR A 98 18.34 9.57 -11.75
N SER A 99 19.17 9.40 -12.78
CA SER A 99 19.24 8.20 -13.61
C SER A 99 20.71 7.84 -13.91
N PRO A 100 20.99 6.71 -14.58
CA PRO A 100 22.34 6.41 -15.08
C PRO A 100 22.94 7.49 -16.00
N ALA A 101 22.10 8.32 -16.63
CA ALA A 101 22.54 9.45 -17.45
C ALA A 101 22.92 10.69 -16.62
N GLY A 102 22.69 10.67 -15.30
CA GLY A 102 22.98 11.77 -14.39
C GLY A 102 21.73 12.40 -13.77
N ARG A 103 21.88 13.63 -13.28
CA ARG A 103 20.80 14.43 -12.71
C ARG A 103 20.11 15.25 -13.79
N GLU A 104 18.79 15.36 -13.71
CA GLU A 104 17.98 16.15 -14.62
C GLU A 104 16.81 16.80 -13.86
N GLN A 105 16.19 17.78 -14.49
CA GLN A 105 14.93 18.37 -14.03
C GLN A 105 13.85 18.14 -15.08
N LEU A 106 12.63 17.88 -14.61
CA LEU A 106 11.47 17.63 -15.45
C LEU A 106 10.28 18.47 -14.96
N ASP A 107 9.71 19.26 -15.86
CA ASP A 107 8.51 20.05 -15.57
C ASP A 107 7.26 19.32 -16.04
N ALA A 108 6.21 19.40 -15.24
CA ALA A 108 4.90 18.88 -15.61
C ALA A 108 3.77 19.88 -15.33
N ARG A 109 2.70 19.84 -16.14
CA ARG A 109 1.48 20.59 -15.84
C ARG A 109 0.69 19.97 -14.69
N ALA A 110 0.74 18.65 -14.52
CA ALA A 110 0.22 17.91 -13.38
C ALA A 110 1.18 16.80 -12.92
N VAL A 111 1.21 16.52 -11.62
CA VAL A 111 2.03 15.46 -11.02
C VAL A 111 1.14 14.47 -10.27
N VAL A 112 1.34 13.17 -10.50
CA VAL A 112 0.63 12.10 -9.80
C VAL A 112 1.64 11.26 -9.00
N LEU A 113 1.53 11.31 -7.67
CA LEU A 113 2.33 10.51 -6.75
C LEU A 113 1.73 9.10 -6.64
N ALA A 114 2.41 8.11 -7.21
CA ALA A 114 2.03 6.69 -7.19
C ALA A 114 3.15 5.81 -6.58
N THR A 115 3.85 6.35 -5.58
CA THR A 115 5.08 5.77 -5.01
C THR A 115 4.87 4.51 -4.18
N GLY A 116 3.62 4.18 -3.85
CA GLY A 116 3.26 2.96 -3.13
C GLY A 116 3.66 2.98 -1.66
N ALA A 117 4.01 1.80 -1.13
CA ALA A 117 4.37 1.59 0.27
C ALA A 117 5.49 0.54 0.38
N ARG A 118 6.16 0.52 1.53
CA ARG A 118 7.25 -0.41 1.87
C ARG A 118 7.01 -1.08 3.22
N GLU A 119 7.42 -2.34 3.37
CA GLU A 119 7.47 -2.99 4.68
C GLU A 119 8.51 -2.29 5.57
N ARG A 120 8.17 -2.05 6.83
CA ARG A 120 9.19 -1.64 7.81
C ARG A 120 10.11 -2.81 8.11
N ALA A 121 11.37 -2.69 7.70
CA ALA A 121 12.41 -3.65 8.02
C ALA A 121 12.75 -3.64 9.53
N ARG A 122 13.54 -4.62 9.96
CA ARG A 122 13.99 -4.75 11.36
C ARG A 122 14.41 -3.43 12.04
N PRO A 123 15.29 -2.57 11.46
CA PRO A 123 15.73 -1.36 12.15
C PRO A 123 14.57 -0.42 12.45
N ALA A 124 13.62 -0.31 11.53
CA ALA A 124 12.44 0.52 11.71
C ALA A 124 11.52 -0.02 12.81
N ARG A 125 11.52 -1.34 13.08
CA ARG A 125 10.74 -1.98 14.16
C ARG A 125 11.46 -2.04 15.51
N LEU A 126 12.68 -1.50 15.60
CA LEU A 126 13.48 -1.45 16.83
C LEU A 126 13.73 -2.82 17.49
N ILE A 127 13.80 -3.90 16.70
CA ILE A 127 14.02 -5.26 17.23
C ILE A 127 15.52 -5.49 17.48
N PRO A 128 15.94 -5.70 18.74
CA PRO A 128 17.35 -5.81 19.10
C PRO A 128 17.95 -7.19 18.77
N GLY A 129 19.23 -7.38 19.11
CA GLY A 129 19.98 -8.61 18.88
C GLY A 129 21.13 -8.47 17.89
N ASP A 130 21.69 -9.60 17.47
CA ASP A 130 22.86 -9.64 16.57
C ASP A 130 22.49 -9.17 15.16
N ARG A 131 23.46 -8.84 14.30
CA ARG A 131 23.24 -8.36 12.92
C ARG A 131 23.72 -9.36 11.85
N PRO A 132 23.16 -10.58 11.80
CA PRO A 132 23.52 -11.56 10.79
C PRO A 132 22.85 -11.29 9.42
N GLY A 133 23.35 -11.94 8.38
CA GLY A 133 22.61 -12.21 7.14
C GLY A 133 21.48 -13.21 7.37
N GLY A 134 20.59 -13.35 6.38
CA GLY A 134 19.39 -14.18 6.51
C GLY A 134 18.16 -13.44 7.04
N VAL A 135 18.19 -12.10 7.09
CA VAL A 135 17.06 -11.26 7.49
C VAL A 135 16.52 -10.50 6.28
N TYR A 136 15.22 -10.64 6.01
CA TYR A 136 14.55 -10.12 4.82
C TYR A 136 13.25 -9.41 5.17
N THR A 137 12.77 -8.51 4.31
CA THR A 137 11.32 -8.22 4.19
C THR A 137 10.68 -9.16 3.16
N THR A 138 9.34 -9.21 3.09
CA THR A 138 8.67 -10.02 2.06
C THR A 138 9.07 -9.60 0.64
N GLY A 139 9.03 -8.29 0.33
CA GLY A 139 9.50 -7.78 -0.96
C GLY A 139 10.95 -8.17 -1.28
N GLN A 140 11.87 -8.06 -0.30
CA GLN A 140 13.27 -8.45 -0.50
C GLN A 140 13.44 -9.95 -0.73
N LEU A 141 12.72 -10.79 0.02
CA LEU A 141 12.69 -12.24 -0.16
C LEU A 141 12.23 -12.60 -1.58
N GLN A 142 11.11 -12.01 -2.02
CA GLN A 142 10.53 -12.28 -3.34
C GLN A 142 11.45 -11.83 -4.47
N ASN A 143 12.03 -10.64 -4.36
CA ASN A 143 13.03 -10.18 -5.32
C ASN A 143 14.25 -11.11 -5.39
N THR A 144 14.77 -11.56 -4.23
CA THR A 144 15.92 -12.47 -4.15
C THR A 144 15.64 -13.81 -4.82
N VAL A 145 14.47 -14.40 -4.56
CA VAL A 145 14.10 -15.73 -5.05
C VAL A 145 13.63 -15.68 -6.52
N HIS A 146 12.68 -14.81 -6.85
CA HIS A 146 12.01 -14.84 -8.14
C HIS A 146 12.75 -14.04 -9.23
N LEU A 147 13.35 -12.89 -8.89
CA LEU A 147 14.06 -12.07 -9.87
C LEU A 147 15.55 -12.40 -9.94
N GLN A 148 16.23 -12.47 -8.78
CA GLN A 148 17.67 -12.73 -8.75
C GLN A 148 18.02 -14.22 -8.83
N ARG A 149 17.02 -15.12 -8.71
CA ARG A 149 17.19 -16.58 -8.73
C ARG A 149 18.23 -17.08 -7.70
N ARG A 150 18.29 -16.42 -6.54
CA ARG A 150 19.20 -16.77 -5.45
C ARG A 150 18.49 -17.62 -4.39
N SER A 151 19.25 -18.49 -3.73
CA SER A 151 18.78 -19.30 -2.62
C SER A 151 18.67 -18.48 -1.34
N VAL A 152 17.76 -18.90 -0.45
CA VAL A 152 17.70 -18.46 0.95
C VAL A 152 18.04 -19.63 1.88
N GLY A 153 17.93 -19.43 3.20
CA GLY A 153 18.20 -20.49 4.18
C GLY A 153 17.17 -21.64 4.11
N LYS A 154 17.22 -22.54 5.08
CA LYS A 154 16.41 -23.76 5.13
C LYS A 154 15.24 -23.70 6.09
N ARG A 155 15.29 -22.83 7.10
CA ARG A 155 14.22 -22.70 8.12
C ARG A 155 13.96 -21.24 8.44
N ALA A 156 12.73 -20.82 8.22
CA ALA A 156 12.30 -19.44 8.37
C ALA A 156 11.37 -19.23 9.57
N VAL A 157 11.54 -18.08 10.23
CA VAL A 157 10.50 -17.47 11.06
C VAL A 157 9.96 -16.24 10.34
N VAL A 158 8.65 -16.16 10.19
CA VAL A 158 7.93 -15.05 9.56
C VAL A 158 7.25 -14.21 10.64
N ILE A 159 7.49 -12.90 10.61
CA ILE A 159 7.01 -11.93 11.62
C ILE A 159 5.84 -11.16 11.01
N GLY A 160 4.63 -11.63 11.32
CA GLY A 160 3.34 -11.21 10.83
C GLY A 160 2.48 -12.41 10.41
N ALA A 161 1.14 -12.23 10.43
CA ALA A 161 0.20 -13.27 9.97
C ALA A 161 -0.98 -12.70 9.14
N GLU A 162 -0.70 -11.62 8.40
CA GLU A 162 -1.61 -11.03 7.42
C GLU A 162 -1.49 -11.70 6.03
N LEU A 163 -2.24 -11.21 5.03
CA LEU A 163 -2.35 -11.86 3.73
C LEU A 163 -1.00 -11.99 2.99
N VAL A 164 -0.17 -10.95 2.99
CA VAL A 164 1.17 -10.93 2.39
C VAL A 164 2.12 -11.89 3.12
N SER A 165 1.87 -12.20 4.39
CA SER A 165 2.64 -13.19 5.16
C SER A 165 2.54 -14.59 4.52
N TYR A 166 1.37 -14.94 3.97
CA TYR A 166 1.20 -16.19 3.22
C TYR A 166 1.90 -16.16 1.85
N SER A 167 1.99 -14.99 1.22
CA SER A 167 2.81 -14.82 0.00
C SER A 167 4.29 -15.09 0.29
N ALA A 168 4.81 -14.62 1.44
CA ALA A 168 6.16 -14.95 1.90
C ALA A 168 6.35 -16.46 2.13
N VAL A 169 5.39 -17.14 2.77
CA VAL A 169 5.41 -18.60 2.98
C VAL A 169 5.48 -19.35 1.65
N LEU A 170 4.69 -18.95 0.65
CA LEU A 170 4.72 -19.57 -0.68
C LEU A 170 6.09 -19.39 -1.36
N THR A 171 6.69 -18.20 -1.25
CA THR A 171 8.03 -17.94 -1.77
C THR A 171 9.10 -18.75 -1.05
N LEU A 172 9.04 -18.86 0.29
CA LEU A 172 9.95 -19.70 1.07
C LEU A 172 9.86 -21.16 0.64
N LYS A 173 8.63 -21.68 0.50
CA LYS A 173 8.40 -23.05 0.03
C LYS A 173 8.96 -23.27 -1.38
N HIS A 174 8.76 -22.33 -2.30
CA HIS A 174 9.34 -22.39 -3.64
C HIS A 174 10.87 -22.44 -3.59
N ALA A 175 11.50 -21.73 -2.67
CA ALA A 175 12.95 -21.75 -2.45
C ALA A 175 13.46 -22.97 -1.65
N GLY A 176 12.58 -23.90 -1.25
CA GLY A 176 12.95 -25.05 -0.42
C GLY A 176 13.32 -24.67 1.02
N CYS A 177 12.76 -23.57 1.53
CA CYS A 177 12.88 -23.11 2.91
C CYS A 177 11.58 -23.42 3.68
N GLU A 178 11.69 -24.18 4.77
CA GLU A 178 10.57 -24.52 5.63
C GLU A 178 10.18 -23.32 6.50
N THR A 179 8.88 -23.00 6.59
CA THR A 179 8.41 -22.00 7.55
C THR A 179 8.14 -22.68 8.90
N THR A 180 9.08 -22.54 9.83
CA THR A 180 8.98 -23.14 11.17
C THR A 180 7.94 -22.45 12.04
N LEU A 181 7.79 -21.12 11.91
CA LEU A 181 6.84 -20.37 12.70
C LEU A 181 6.44 -19.06 12.01
N MET A 182 5.15 -18.72 12.07
CA MET A 182 4.64 -17.36 11.93
C MET A 182 4.32 -16.80 13.32
N THR A 183 4.61 -15.52 13.56
CA THR A 183 4.30 -14.85 14.83
C THR A 183 3.47 -13.59 14.59
N SER A 184 2.46 -13.35 15.43
CA SER A 184 1.61 -12.17 15.40
C SER A 184 1.35 -11.67 16.82
N GLU A 185 1.37 -10.34 17.00
CA GLU A 185 1.05 -9.70 18.28
C GLU A 185 -0.45 -9.72 18.58
N TYR A 186 -1.28 -9.94 17.56
CA TYR A 186 -2.73 -9.99 17.69
C TYR A 186 -3.21 -11.32 18.31
N PRO A 187 -4.41 -11.35 18.94
CA PRO A 187 -4.98 -12.56 19.53
C PRO A 187 -5.41 -13.61 18.49
N SER A 188 -5.53 -13.22 17.23
CA SER A 188 -5.88 -14.09 16.10
C SER A 188 -5.07 -13.69 14.87
N PRO A 189 -4.79 -14.62 13.93
CA PRO A 189 -4.16 -14.27 12.67
C PRO A 189 -5.01 -13.26 11.87
N GLU A 190 -4.34 -12.31 11.23
CA GLU A 190 -4.94 -11.19 10.51
C GLU A 190 -5.50 -11.55 9.13
N SER A 191 -5.09 -12.69 8.57
CA SER A 191 -5.53 -13.16 7.25
C SER A 191 -6.97 -13.68 7.24
N TYR A 192 -7.54 -13.87 6.05
CA TYR A 192 -8.87 -14.52 5.91
C TYR A 192 -8.84 -15.95 6.47
N ALA A 193 -9.95 -16.38 7.07
CA ALA A 193 -10.07 -17.70 7.69
C ALA A 193 -9.66 -18.86 6.74
N VAL A 194 -9.91 -18.73 5.44
CA VAL A 194 -9.51 -19.70 4.43
C VAL A 194 -7.99 -19.87 4.32
N PHE A 195 -7.20 -18.79 4.45
CA PHE A 195 -5.74 -18.88 4.43
C PHE A 195 -5.20 -19.48 5.72
N ASN A 196 -5.80 -19.16 6.86
CA ASN A 196 -5.45 -19.80 8.14
C ASN A 196 -5.75 -21.31 8.12
N LEU A 197 -6.86 -21.72 7.51
CA LEU A 197 -7.19 -23.13 7.34
C LEU A 197 -6.23 -23.83 6.36
N ALA A 198 -5.92 -23.19 5.24
CA ALA A 198 -4.94 -23.68 4.27
C ALA A 198 -3.53 -23.80 4.87
N GLY A 199 -3.13 -22.87 5.73
CA GLY A 199 -1.85 -22.89 6.46
C GLY A 199 -1.68 -24.12 7.35
N ARG A 200 -2.78 -24.63 7.92
CA ARG A 200 -2.82 -25.82 8.78
C ARG A 200 -2.86 -27.14 8.01
N THR A 201 -2.95 -27.10 6.68
CA THR A 201 -2.90 -28.31 5.87
C THR A 201 -1.47 -28.89 5.89
N PRO A 202 -1.29 -30.21 5.73
CA PRO A 202 0.04 -30.82 5.60
C PRO A 202 0.87 -30.21 4.45
N LEU A 203 0.21 -29.55 3.49
CA LEU A 203 0.85 -28.89 2.36
C LEU A 203 1.62 -27.62 2.78
N MET A 204 1.12 -26.84 3.73
CA MET A 204 1.82 -25.63 4.20
C MET A 204 2.46 -25.82 5.58
N ASN A 205 1.82 -26.61 6.46
CA ASN A 205 2.28 -26.98 7.80
C ASN A 205 2.84 -25.80 8.62
N VAL A 206 2.13 -24.67 8.59
CA VAL A 206 2.60 -23.45 9.27
C VAL A 206 1.90 -23.26 10.60
N GLU A 207 2.69 -23.25 11.68
CA GLU A 207 2.24 -22.82 13.00
C GLU A 207 2.18 -21.28 13.05
N VAL A 208 1.07 -20.73 13.56
CA VAL A 208 0.95 -19.28 13.86
C VAL A 208 0.86 -19.08 15.36
N ALA A 209 1.92 -18.55 15.98
CA ALA A 209 1.90 -18.11 17.36
C ALA A 209 1.27 -16.70 17.48
N THR A 210 0.09 -16.62 18.07
CA THR A 210 -0.61 -15.36 18.35
C THR A 210 -0.20 -14.80 19.70
N THR A 211 -0.46 -13.50 19.95
CA THR A 211 -0.01 -12.78 21.15
C THR A 211 1.49 -12.96 21.42
N THR A 212 2.29 -13.02 20.36
CA THR A 212 3.75 -13.16 20.47
C THR A 212 4.46 -12.07 19.67
N ARG A 213 5.64 -11.67 20.15
CA ARG A 213 6.52 -10.73 19.46
C ARG A 213 7.95 -11.24 19.47
N VAL A 214 8.74 -10.86 18.48
CA VAL A 214 10.18 -11.11 18.47
C VAL A 214 10.87 -10.09 19.37
N THR A 215 11.62 -10.58 20.37
CA THR A 215 12.39 -9.73 21.29
C THR A 215 13.85 -9.66 20.93
N ARG A 216 14.41 -10.64 20.20
CA ARG A 216 15.83 -10.64 19.83
C ARG A 216 16.11 -11.54 18.62
N ILE A 217 16.95 -11.07 17.70
CA ILE A 217 17.55 -11.92 16.64
C ILE A 217 18.93 -12.42 17.12
N ILE A 218 19.23 -13.70 16.88
CA ILE A 218 20.42 -14.39 17.38
C ILE A 218 21.20 -14.95 16.19
N GLY A 219 22.51 -14.66 16.12
CA GLY A 219 23.40 -15.25 15.12
C GLY A 219 24.59 -14.36 14.75
N ARG A 220 25.76 -14.99 14.53
CA ARG A 220 26.97 -14.34 14.01
C ARG A 220 27.19 -14.79 12.57
N GLY A 221 27.31 -13.83 11.65
CA GLY A 221 27.38 -14.11 10.21
C GLY A 221 26.01 -14.41 9.61
N VAL A 222 25.34 -15.46 10.08
CA VAL A 222 23.97 -15.86 9.67
C VAL A 222 23.06 -16.05 10.89
N VAL A 223 21.74 -15.94 10.68
CA VAL A 223 20.75 -16.21 11.75
C VAL A 223 20.90 -17.66 12.20
N VAL A 224 20.79 -17.89 13.51
CA VAL A 224 20.68 -19.25 14.09
C VAL A 224 19.42 -19.41 14.93
N GLY A 225 18.73 -18.30 15.24
CA GLY A 225 17.42 -18.32 15.87
C GLY A 225 16.88 -16.94 16.18
N VAL A 226 15.64 -16.92 16.69
CA VAL A 226 14.98 -15.73 17.23
C VAL A 226 14.40 -16.04 18.60
N GLU A 227 14.50 -15.08 19.52
CA GLU A 227 13.75 -15.12 20.77
C GLU A 227 12.37 -14.50 20.54
N ILE A 228 11.33 -15.23 20.94
CA ILE A 228 9.96 -14.73 20.95
C ILE A 228 9.44 -14.67 22.39
N GLU A 229 8.59 -13.67 22.66
CA GLU A 229 7.92 -13.46 23.94
C GLU A 229 6.41 -13.53 23.73
N ASN A 230 5.71 -14.28 24.58
CA ASN A 230 4.26 -14.18 24.68
C ASN A 230 3.88 -12.92 25.47
N THR A 231 3.21 -11.98 24.81
CA THR A 231 2.92 -10.64 25.35
C THR A 231 1.93 -10.64 26.52
N ARG A 232 1.20 -11.74 26.73
CA ARG A 232 0.27 -11.91 27.85
C ARG A 232 0.93 -12.49 29.10
N THR A 233 1.85 -13.43 28.92
CA THR A 233 2.43 -14.21 30.03
C THR A 233 3.87 -13.81 30.34
N GLY A 234 4.53 -13.05 29.46
CA GLY A 234 5.95 -12.72 29.55
C GLY A 234 6.89 -13.90 29.29
N ARG A 235 6.36 -15.11 29.00
CA ARG A 235 7.18 -16.30 28.74
C ARG A 235 7.95 -16.12 27.44
N ARG A 236 9.26 -16.40 27.48
CA ARG A 236 10.17 -16.34 26.33
C ARG A 236 10.62 -17.72 25.92
N ARG A 237 10.83 -17.91 24.61
CA ARG A 237 11.47 -19.11 24.05
C ARG A 237 12.29 -18.76 22.81
N ILE A 238 13.32 -19.55 22.55
CA ILE A 238 14.12 -19.44 21.33
C ILE A 238 13.53 -20.39 20.27
N VAL A 239 13.37 -19.90 19.06
CA VAL A 239 12.98 -20.65 17.87
C VAL A 239 14.20 -20.71 16.96
N ALA A 240 14.71 -21.92 16.71
CA ALA A 240 15.88 -22.11 15.86
C ALA A 240 15.49 -21.94 14.39
N CYS A 241 16.20 -21.06 13.68
CA CYS A 241 15.96 -20.75 12.27
C CYS A 241 17.23 -20.16 11.64
N ASP A 242 17.33 -20.13 10.33
CA ASP A 242 18.42 -19.49 9.60
C ASP A 242 17.95 -18.34 8.69
N THR A 243 16.63 -18.12 8.67
CA THR A 243 15.96 -17.10 7.88
C THR A 243 14.91 -16.39 8.73
N VAL A 244 14.85 -15.06 8.65
CA VAL A 244 13.82 -14.23 9.30
C VAL A 244 13.18 -13.33 8.26
N VAL A 245 11.86 -13.34 8.17
CA VAL A 245 11.12 -12.51 7.21
C VAL A 245 10.19 -11.56 7.96
N PHE A 246 10.39 -10.26 7.75
CA PHE A 246 9.54 -9.21 8.26
C PHE A 246 8.42 -8.90 7.26
N THR A 247 7.17 -9.06 7.69
CA THR A 247 5.97 -8.73 6.91
C THR A 247 5.00 -7.89 7.76
N GLY A 248 3.96 -7.31 7.16
CA GLY A 248 3.11 -6.35 7.86
C GLY A 248 3.84 -5.03 8.19
N ASP A 249 3.22 -4.19 9.03
CA ASP A 249 3.76 -2.87 9.47
C ASP A 249 4.27 -2.03 8.30
N TRP A 250 3.35 -1.72 7.38
CA TRP A 250 3.63 -1.02 6.14
C TRP A 250 3.66 0.48 6.36
N ILE A 251 4.58 1.15 5.68
CA ILE A 251 4.68 2.61 5.65
C ILE A 251 4.56 3.09 4.21
N PRO A 252 3.75 4.12 3.91
CA PRO A 252 3.74 4.74 2.60
C PRO A 252 5.13 5.23 2.20
N ASP A 253 5.46 5.18 0.90
CA ASP A 253 6.68 5.80 0.38
C ASP A 253 6.45 7.31 0.19
N HIS A 254 6.29 7.99 1.32
CA HIS A 254 5.75 9.35 1.43
C HIS A 254 6.78 10.47 1.38
N GLU A 255 8.07 10.18 1.14
CA GLU A 255 9.12 11.20 1.28
C GLU A 255 8.88 12.38 0.34
N LEU A 256 8.50 12.12 -0.91
CA LEU A 256 8.18 13.18 -1.87
C LEU A 256 6.97 14.02 -1.46
N ALA A 257 5.95 13.39 -0.88
CA ALA A 257 4.78 14.10 -0.34
C ALA A 257 5.17 15.00 0.84
N ARG A 258 5.99 14.48 1.75
CA ARG A 258 6.48 15.21 2.92
C ARG A 258 7.38 16.38 2.54
N THR A 259 8.33 16.18 1.62
CA THR A 259 9.23 17.25 1.17
C THR A 259 8.51 18.32 0.35
N ALA A 260 7.38 17.98 -0.28
CA ALA A 260 6.48 18.96 -0.89
C ALA A 260 5.67 19.77 0.14
N GLY A 261 5.73 19.45 1.44
CA GLY A 261 4.91 20.12 2.44
C GLY A 261 3.41 19.87 2.23
N LEU A 262 3.03 18.73 1.65
CA LEU A 262 1.63 18.35 1.54
C LEU A 262 1.03 18.10 2.93
N ASP A 263 -0.28 18.26 3.05
CA ASP A 263 -0.99 17.91 4.27
C ASP A 263 -0.90 16.40 4.47
N MET A 264 -0.36 15.97 5.61
CA MET A 264 -0.14 14.57 5.92
C MET A 264 -1.11 14.10 7.00
N ASP A 265 -1.64 12.88 6.85
CA ASP A 265 -2.35 12.23 7.96
C ASP A 265 -1.32 11.60 8.91
N PRO A 266 -1.25 12.02 10.19
CA PRO A 266 -0.27 11.49 11.14
C PRO A 266 -0.50 10.00 11.48
N LYS A 267 -1.66 9.42 11.15
CA LYS A 267 -1.99 8.02 11.49
C LYS A 267 -1.63 7.02 10.38
N SER A 268 -1.99 7.32 9.13
CA SER A 268 -1.57 6.54 7.95
C SER A 268 -0.17 6.90 7.48
N LEU A 269 0.31 8.10 7.80
CA LEU A 269 1.52 8.73 7.26
C LEU A 269 1.45 8.99 5.75
N GLY A 270 0.28 8.83 5.11
CA GLY A 270 0.05 9.20 3.72
C GLY A 270 -0.37 10.67 3.59
N PRO A 271 -0.25 11.26 2.38
CA PRO A 271 -0.83 12.57 2.13
C PRO A 271 -2.36 12.50 2.25
N VAL A 272 -2.95 13.56 2.80
CA VAL A 272 -4.38 13.78 2.79
C VAL A 272 -4.82 14.06 1.36
N VAL A 273 -5.86 13.34 0.94
CA VAL A 273 -6.54 13.62 -0.32
C VAL A 273 -8.05 13.72 -0.16
N ASP A 274 -8.68 14.39 -1.11
CA ASP A 274 -10.13 14.37 -1.28
C ASP A 274 -10.63 13.14 -2.05
N THR A 275 -11.94 13.05 -2.29
CA THR A 275 -12.54 11.94 -3.03
C THR A 275 -12.15 11.89 -4.50
N THR A 276 -11.55 12.96 -5.04
CA THR A 276 -10.95 13.02 -6.39
C THR A 276 -9.45 12.72 -6.41
N LEU A 277 -8.86 12.42 -5.25
CA LEU A 277 -7.43 12.11 -5.06
C LEU A 277 -6.51 13.33 -5.25
N ARG A 278 -7.04 14.56 -5.14
CA ARG A 278 -6.23 15.79 -5.10
C ARG A 278 -5.62 15.98 -3.72
N THR A 279 -4.38 16.46 -3.69
CA THR A 279 -3.66 16.81 -2.45
C THR A 279 -3.95 18.27 -2.04
N SER A 280 -3.24 18.77 -1.02
CA SER A 280 -3.28 20.19 -0.64
C SER A 280 -2.54 21.11 -1.64
N ARG A 281 -1.70 20.56 -2.53
CA ARG A 281 -1.04 21.33 -3.59
C ARG A 281 -1.77 21.20 -4.92
N GLU A 282 -2.03 22.34 -5.54
CA GLU A 282 -2.72 22.42 -6.82
C GLU A 282 -1.95 21.69 -7.95
N GLY A 283 -2.66 20.84 -8.69
CA GLY A 283 -2.07 20.04 -9.77
C GLY A 283 -1.22 18.86 -9.30
N VAL A 284 -1.19 18.59 -7.99
CA VAL A 284 -0.56 17.39 -7.41
C VAL A 284 -1.62 16.45 -6.85
N PHE A 285 -1.57 15.21 -7.31
CA PHE A 285 -2.47 14.12 -6.94
C PHE A 285 -1.67 13.00 -6.28
N ALA A 286 -2.32 12.16 -5.49
CA ALA A 286 -1.70 10.99 -4.87
C ALA A 286 -2.63 9.78 -4.96
N ILE A 287 -2.11 8.59 -5.27
CA ILE A 287 -2.92 7.41 -5.56
C ILE A 287 -2.31 6.10 -5.02
N GLY A 288 -3.15 5.06 -4.91
CA GLY A 288 -2.72 3.70 -4.60
C GLY A 288 -2.20 3.55 -3.17
N ASN A 289 -1.27 2.61 -2.97
CA ASN A 289 -0.78 2.27 -1.64
C ASN A 289 0.01 3.40 -0.93
N LEU A 290 0.27 4.53 -1.59
CA LEU A 290 0.71 5.77 -0.93
C LEU A 290 -0.37 6.30 0.04
N LEU A 291 -1.65 6.10 -0.28
CA LEU A 291 -2.79 6.54 0.52
C LEU A 291 -3.31 5.45 1.47
N HIS A 292 -3.28 4.20 1.02
CA HIS A 292 -3.79 3.04 1.77
C HIS A 292 -2.75 1.93 1.74
N PRO A 293 -1.70 2.01 2.60
CA PRO A 293 -0.61 1.04 2.57
C PRO A 293 -1.17 -0.37 2.79
N VAL A 294 -0.67 -1.33 2.00
CA VAL A 294 -1.06 -2.76 1.95
C VAL A 294 -2.47 -3.08 1.41
N ASP A 295 -3.04 -2.26 0.52
CA ASP A 295 -4.17 -2.75 -0.29
C ASP A 295 -3.70 -3.59 -1.49
N THR A 296 -4.63 -4.35 -2.07
CA THR A 296 -4.37 -5.25 -3.19
C THR A 296 -4.07 -4.47 -4.48
N ALA A 297 -3.19 -5.02 -5.32
CA ALA A 297 -2.72 -4.35 -6.54
C ALA A 297 -3.84 -3.89 -7.47
N ASP A 298 -4.90 -4.68 -7.59
CA ASP A 298 -6.10 -4.36 -8.39
C ASP A 298 -6.91 -3.20 -7.81
N ILE A 299 -6.89 -2.98 -6.49
CA ILE A 299 -7.51 -1.80 -5.88
C ILE A 299 -6.66 -0.55 -6.15
N ALA A 300 -5.35 -0.66 -6.00
CA ALA A 300 -4.44 0.45 -6.32
C ALA A 300 -4.56 0.87 -7.80
N ALA A 301 -4.71 -0.08 -8.72
CA ALA A 301 -4.98 0.20 -10.14
C ALA A 301 -6.30 0.97 -10.35
N LEU A 302 -7.34 0.68 -9.57
CA LEU A 302 -8.62 1.38 -9.66
C LEU A 302 -8.54 2.85 -9.22
N ASP A 303 -7.62 3.21 -8.32
CA ASP A 303 -7.33 4.63 -8.04
C ASP A 303 -6.70 5.31 -9.26
N GLY A 304 -5.81 4.62 -9.96
CA GLY A 304 -5.21 5.12 -11.21
C GLY A 304 -6.26 5.42 -12.28
N ARG A 305 -7.27 4.55 -12.38
CA ARG A 305 -8.44 4.79 -13.25
C ARG A 305 -9.27 5.98 -12.78
N HIS A 306 -9.51 6.08 -11.47
CA HIS A 306 -10.31 7.14 -10.87
C HIS A 306 -9.68 8.53 -11.03
N VAL A 307 -8.37 8.66 -10.83
CA VAL A 307 -7.68 9.96 -10.87
C VAL A 307 -7.61 10.56 -12.27
N ALA A 308 -7.60 9.73 -13.32
CA ALA A 308 -7.37 10.17 -14.70
C ALA A 308 -8.39 11.23 -15.16
N ALA A 309 -9.68 11.05 -14.85
CA ALA A 309 -10.71 12.03 -15.17
C ALA A 309 -10.47 13.39 -14.49
N GLN A 310 -9.90 13.37 -13.28
CA GLN A 310 -9.70 14.56 -12.46
C GLN A 310 -8.44 15.32 -12.87
N VAL A 311 -7.39 14.61 -13.28
CA VAL A 311 -6.21 15.20 -13.92
C VAL A 311 -6.61 15.89 -15.22
N ARG A 312 -7.42 15.26 -16.08
CA ARG A 312 -7.93 15.91 -17.31
C ARG A 312 -8.73 17.17 -17.01
N ARG A 313 -9.63 17.11 -16.03
CA ARG A 313 -10.44 18.26 -15.59
C ARG A 313 -9.58 19.41 -15.09
N TYR A 314 -8.51 19.10 -14.36
CA TYR A 314 -7.52 20.08 -13.93
C TYR A 314 -6.79 20.71 -15.12
N LEU A 315 -6.29 19.89 -16.06
CA LEU A 315 -5.56 20.36 -17.23
C LEU A 315 -6.42 21.22 -18.19
N SER A 316 -7.75 21.03 -18.18
CA SER A 316 -8.69 21.88 -18.93
C SER A 316 -9.02 23.21 -18.23
N GLY A 317 -8.39 23.52 -17.10
CA GLY A 317 -8.58 24.77 -16.36
C GLY A 317 -9.87 24.84 -15.52
N ALA A 318 -10.47 23.69 -15.19
CA ALA A 318 -11.66 23.70 -14.34
C ALA A 318 -11.33 24.17 -12.91
N ALA A 319 -12.23 24.95 -12.32
CA ALA A 319 -12.07 25.44 -10.95
C ALA A 319 -11.99 24.28 -9.93
N THR A 320 -11.06 24.41 -8.99
CA THR A 320 -10.89 23.50 -7.85
C THR A 320 -11.63 24.10 -6.64
N PRO A 321 -12.51 23.34 -5.95
CA PRO A 321 -13.17 23.83 -4.73
C PRO A 321 -12.13 24.12 -3.63
N SER A 322 -12.27 25.26 -2.95
CA SER A 322 -11.25 25.77 -2.03
C SER A 322 -11.31 25.17 -0.62
N GLU A 323 -12.50 24.78 -0.13
CA GLU A 323 -12.67 24.25 1.23
C GLU A 323 -13.38 22.90 1.23
N GLY A 324 -12.95 22.02 2.13
CA GLY A 324 -13.53 20.71 2.34
C GLY A 324 -13.53 20.32 3.81
N VAL A 325 -14.36 19.35 4.16
CA VAL A 325 -14.49 18.85 5.52
C VAL A 325 -13.58 17.65 5.72
N ARG A 326 -12.86 17.62 6.84
CA ARG A 326 -12.03 16.48 7.23
C ARG A 326 -12.88 15.27 7.56
N ILE A 327 -12.45 14.10 7.09
CA ILE A 327 -12.97 12.80 7.48
C ILE A 327 -11.92 12.18 8.40
N GLU A 328 -12.32 11.86 9.63
CA GLU A 328 -11.45 11.38 10.67
C GLU A 328 -11.89 10.00 11.17
N ALA A 329 -10.94 9.21 11.63
CA ALA A 329 -11.19 7.90 12.23
C ALA A 329 -11.03 8.00 13.75
N ALA A 330 -12.03 7.56 14.50
CA ALA A 330 -11.94 7.40 15.95
C ALA A 330 -11.68 5.94 16.32
N ALA A 331 -10.88 5.75 17.37
CA ALA A 331 -10.53 4.42 17.88
C ALA A 331 -11.78 3.54 18.05
N PRO A 332 -11.72 2.25 17.65
CA PRO A 332 -10.53 1.49 17.24
C PRO A 332 -10.14 1.64 15.76
N LEU A 333 -10.86 2.47 14.98
CA LEU A 333 -10.42 2.84 13.63
C LEU A 333 -9.20 3.76 13.74
N ARG A 334 -8.17 3.49 12.95
CA ARG A 334 -6.88 4.20 13.03
C ARG A 334 -6.77 5.32 12.01
N TRP A 335 -7.19 5.08 10.77
CA TRP A 335 -7.12 6.05 9.67
C TRP A 335 -8.23 5.79 8.64
N VAL A 336 -8.48 6.79 7.79
CA VAL A 336 -9.43 6.73 6.66
C VAL A 336 -8.82 7.42 5.43
N ALA A 337 -9.07 6.85 4.25
CA ALA A 337 -8.72 7.40 2.95
C ALA A 337 -9.90 7.25 1.97
N PRO A 338 -10.27 8.29 1.19
CA PRO A 338 -9.80 9.67 1.29
C PRO A 338 -10.14 10.31 2.64
N GLY A 339 -9.37 11.33 3.02
CA GLY A 339 -9.51 12.02 4.31
C GLY A 339 -10.21 13.37 4.22
N LEU A 340 -10.62 13.79 3.03
CA LEU A 340 -11.25 15.09 2.80
C LEU A 340 -12.50 14.92 1.92
N LEU A 341 -13.56 15.66 2.25
CA LEU A 341 -14.78 15.74 1.47
C LEU A 341 -14.98 17.17 0.99
N ARG A 342 -14.89 17.42 -0.32
CA ARG A 342 -15.15 18.74 -0.90
C ARG A 342 -16.53 18.80 -1.57
N PRO A 343 -17.21 19.96 -1.54
CA PRO A 343 -18.45 20.15 -2.27
C PRO A 343 -18.30 19.87 -3.76
N GLY A 344 -19.26 19.15 -4.34
CA GLY A 344 -19.33 18.88 -5.78
C GLY A 344 -18.37 17.81 -6.29
N ASP A 345 -17.52 17.25 -5.43
CA ASP A 345 -16.69 16.12 -5.82
C ASP A 345 -17.52 14.84 -5.99
N PRO A 346 -17.17 13.97 -6.96
CA PRO A 346 -17.78 12.67 -7.08
C PRO A 346 -17.45 11.79 -5.86
N ALA A 347 -18.18 10.68 -5.75
CA ALA A 347 -17.86 9.62 -4.81
C ALA A 347 -16.42 9.10 -5.03
N PRO A 348 -15.73 8.64 -3.97
CA PRO A 348 -14.39 8.07 -4.11
C PRO A 348 -14.38 6.81 -4.97
N ALA A 349 -13.18 6.36 -5.35
CA ALA A 349 -12.99 5.14 -6.13
C ALA A 349 -13.85 3.99 -5.59
N ARG A 350 -14.62 3.36 -6.49
CA ARG A 350 -15.56 2.27 -6.20
C ARG A 350 -16.68 2.60 -5.19
N HIS A 351 -16.95 3.88 -4.92
CA HIS A 351 -17.89 4.32 -3.88
C HIS A 351 -17.55 3.77 -2.48
N ARG A 352 -16.24 3.66 -2.18
CA ARG A 352 -15.76 3.15 -0.89
C ARG A 352 -14.83 4.15 -0.21
N LEU A 353 -15.02 4.26 1.10
CA LEU A 353 -13.99 4.72 2.02
C LEU A 353 -13.14 3.51 2.42
N LEU A 354 -11.83 3.72 2.47
CA LEU A 354 -10.84 2.76 2.92
C LEU A 354 -10.43 3.13 4.34
N LEU A 355 -10.50 2.18 5.26
CA LEU A 355 -10.21 2.40 6.67
C LEU A 355 -9.28 1.31 7.18
N TRP A 356 -8.63 1.59 8.31
CA TRP A 356 -7.87 0.61 9.07
C TRP A 356 -8.38 0.52 10.49
N THR A 357 -8.32 -0.68 11.08
CA THR A 357 -8.69 -0.94 12.47
C THR A 357 -7.56 -1.66 13.19
N ASP A 358 -7.34 -1.32 14.45
CA ASP A 358 -6.39 -2.02 15.31
C ASP A 358 -7.06 -3.15 16.12
N THR A 359 -8.39 -3.26 16.03
CA THR A 359 -9.18 -4.29 16.72
C THR A 359 -10.04 -5.10 15.75
N LEU A 360 -10.15 -6.41 16.01
CA LEU A 360 -11.07 -7.29 15.28
C LEU A 360 -12.51 -7.06 15.75
N VAL A 361 -13.38 -6.68 14.82
CA VAL A 361 -14.84 -6.57 15.02
C VAL A 361 -15.55 -7.42 13.98
N ARG A 362 -16.23 -8.49 14.42
CA ARG A 362 -16.80 -9.50 13.53
C ARG A 362 -17.93 -8.97 12.65
N ILE A 363 -18.81 -8.16 13.23
CA ILE A 363 -19.95 -7.53 12.57
C ILE A 363 -19.87 -6.03 12.89
N PRO A 364 -19.05 -5.26 12.15
CA PRO A 364 -18.82 -3.86 12.48
C PRO A 364 -20.05 -3.02 12.13
N LYS A 365 -20.49 -2.21 13.10
CA LYS A 365 -21.44 -1.12 12.91
C LYS A 365 -20.67 0.18 12.84
N VAL A 366 -20.54 0.74 11.64
CA VAL A 366 -19.83 2.01 11.43
C VAL A 366 -20.82 3.15 11.57
N VAL A 367 -20.46 4.16 12.34
CA VAL A 367 -21.25 5.37 12.58
C VAL A 367 -20.45 6.58 12.12
N ALA A 368 -21.07 7.43 11.31
CA ALA A 368 -20.53 8.75 10.97
C ALA A 368 -21.22 9.82 11.80
N ARG A 369 -20.44 10.66 12.47
CA ARG A 369 -20.91 11.79 13.27
C ARG A 369 -20.30 13.09 12.78
N GLN A 370 -21.07 14.17 12.83
CA GLN A 370 -20.61 15.52 12.54
C GLN A 370 -21.32 16.46 13.52
N ASP A 371 -20.57 17.34 14.18
CA ASP A 371 -21.09 18.33 15.14
C ASP A 371 -22.04 17.70 16.19
N GLY A 372 -21.63 16.55 16.74
CA GLY A 372 -22.40 15.77 17.72
C GLY A 372 -23.56 14.93 17.15
N THR A 373 -23.98 15.18 15.91
CA THR A 373 -25.12 14.54 15.26
C THR A 373 -24.69 13.30 14.47
N VAL A 374 -25.49 12.22 14.49
CA VAL A 374 -25.25 11.06 13.63
C VAL A 374 -25.79 11.31 12.23
N ILE A 375 -24.91 11.37 11.25
CA ILE A 375 -25.26 11.61 9.84
C ILE A 375 -25.39 10.31 9.03
N GLY A 376 -24.81 9.20 9.49
CA GLY A 376 -24.87 7.93 8.79
C GLY A 376 -24.56 6.72 9.66
N ARG A 377 -25.12 5.56 9.29
CA ARG A 377 -24.83 4.24 9.90
C ARG A 377 -24.75 3.17 8.82
N LYS A 378 -23.78 2.25 8.92
CA LYS A 378 -23.68 1.05 8.08
C LYS A 378 -23.28 -0.15 8.93
N THR A 379 -24.06 -1.22 8.86
CA THR A 379 -23.67 -2.53 9.39
C THR A 379 -23.10 -3.34 8.24
N LEU A 380 -21.89 -3.87 8.39
CA LEU A 380 -21.22 -4.61 7.31
C LEU A 380 -21.16 -6.11 7.64
N PRO A 381 -21.42 -6.99 6.65
CA PRO A 381 -21.42 -8.44 6.88
C PRO A 381 -20.01 -9.05 6.90
N TRP A 382 -18.97 -8.27 6.62
CA TRP A 382 -17.57 -8.68 6.72
C TRP A 382 -16.88 -8.06 7.92
N PRO A 383 -15.93 -8.78 8.55
CA PRO A 383 -15.26 -8.29 9.75
C PRO A 383 -14.28 -7.17 9.43
N ALA A 384 -14.26 -6.16 10.29
CA ALA A 384 -13.15 -5.21 10.40
C ALA A 384 -12.02 -5.94 11.14
N SER A 385 -10.87 -6.14 10.50
CA SER A 385 -9.76 -6.92 11.05
C SER A 385 -8.47 -6.12 10.95
N PRO A 386 -7.59 -6.19 11.95
CA PRO A 386 -6.22 -5.70 11.81
C PRO A 386 -5.49 -6.37 10.65
N GLY A 387 -4.43 -5.72 10.16
CA GLY A 387 -3.57 -6.24 9.11
C GLY A 387 -4.13 -6.15 7.68
N ARG A 388 -5.31 -5.53 7.48
CA ARG A 388 -5.87 -5.31 6.14
C ARG A 388 -6.83 -4.12 6.08
N VAL A 389 -7.02 -3.58 4.88
CA VAL A 389 -7.95 -2.49 4.62
C VAL A 389 -9.41 -2.93 4.79
N PHE A 390 -10.13 -2.21 5.65
CA PHE A 390 -11.57 -2.31 5.88
C PHE A 390 -12.33 -1.31 5.00
N ARG A 391 -13.43 -1.74 4.38
CA ARG A 391 -14.13 -0.93 3.37
C ARG A 391 -15.53 -0.58 3.82
N VAL A 392 -15.88 0.70 3.71
CA VAL A 392 -17.18 1.24 4.08
C VAL A 392 -17.81 1.92 2.86
N PRO A 393 -19.10 1.70 2.53
CA PRO A 393 -19.76 2.46 1.48
C PRO A 393 -19.67 3.97 1.75
N SER A 394 -19.27 4.75 0.75
CA SER A 394 -19.15 6.22 0.89
C SER A 394 -20.50 6.90 1.15
N SER A 395 -21.62 6.24 0.84
CA SER A 395 -22.98 6.71 1.17
C SER A 395 -23.25 6.88 2.67
N ILE A 396 -22.32 6.51 3.55
CA ILE A 396 -22.37 6.90 4.95
C ILE A 396 -22.19 8.42 5.15
N LEU A 397 -21.64 9.13 4.16
CA LEU A 397 -21.35 10.56 4.18
C LEU A 397 -22.38 11.42 3.44
N ASP A 398 -23.45 10.84 2.86
CA ASP A 398 -24.40 11.57 2.00
C ASP A 398 -25.11 12.75 2.70
N LYS A 399 -25.14 12.74 4.05
CA LYS A 399 -25.76 13.79 4.87
C LYS A 399 -24.72 14.71 5.54
N ALA A 400 -23.46 14.64 5.14
CA ALA A 400 -22.43 15.53 5.68
C ALA A 400 -22.68 16.97 5.22
N ASP A 401 -22.61 17.91 6.15
CA ASP A 401 -22.61 19.34 5.84
C ASP A 401 -21.19 19.76 5.45
N HIS A 402 -21.00 20.23 4.23
CA HIS A 402 -19.69 20.68 3.76
C HIS A 402 -19.19 21.99 4.41
N ARG A 403 -20.03 22.66 5.19
CA ARG A 403 -19.68 23.85 5.97
C ARG A 403 -19.58 23.57 7.48
N GLY A 404 -19.88 22.34 7.89
CA GLY A 404 -19.82 21.91 9.29
C GLY A 404 -18.41 21.55 9.74
N GLY A 405 -18.31 21.05 10.98
CA GLY A 405 -17.06 20.51 11.52
C GLY A 405 -16.63 19.20 10.87
N ALA A 406 -15.53 18.63 11.34
CA ALA A 406 -15.02 17.34 10.84
C ALA A 406 -16.06 16.21 10.99
N VAL A 407 -16.09 15.29 10.03
CA VAL A 407 -16.86 14.06 10.11
C VAL A 407 -15.99 12.98 10.78
N THR A 408 -16.44 12.45 11.91
CA THR A 408 -15.77 11.36 12.62
C THR A 408 -16.47 10.03 12.32
N LEU A 409 -15.69 9.05 11.86
CA LEU A 409 -16.09 7.65 11.69
C LEU A 409 -15.66 6.84 12.92
N SER A 410 -16.59 6.09 13.52
CA SER A 410 -16.30 5.18 14.63
C SER A 410 -16.98 3.81 14.45
N LEU A 411 -16.56 2.82 15.24
CA LEU A 411 -17.30 1.57 15.43
C LEU A 411 -18.22 1.73 16.65
N GLY A 412 -19.50 1.38 16.50
CA GLY A 412 -20.51 1.44 17.56
C GLY A 412 -21.25 0.13 17.79
#